data_AF-A0A918Y5I9-F1
#
_entry.id   AF-A0A918Y5I9-F1
#
_cell.length_a   1.000
_cell.length_b   1.000
_cell.length_c   1.000
_cell.angle_alpha   90.00
_cell.angle_beta   90.00
_cell.angle_gamma   90.00
#
_symmetry.space_group_name_H-M   'P 1'
#
loop_
_entity.id
_entity.type
_entity.pdbx_description
1 polymer ?
#
loop_
_entity_poly.entity_id
_entity_poly.type
_entity_poly.pdbx_seq_one_letter_code
_entity_poly.pdbx_strand_id
1 'polypeptide(L)'
;MSVHDDLTSVQRAVDDLLRSVGRLEQQLGGGLEVRRVRTDADHLRESVALLRAASEGPATAPRPSLVTISDAPYDISLWTDSDDEGLGARDRHAP
;
A
#
# COMPACT_ATOMS: atom_id res chain seq x y z
N MET A 1 12.77 -10.30 24.87
CA MET A 1 11.52 -9.61 24.48
C MET A 1 10.87 -10.44 23.40
N SER A 2 9.54 -10.57 23.43
CA SER A 2 8.80 -11.22 22.34
C SER A 2 8.67 -10.25 21.16
N VAL A 3 8.54 -10.78 19.94
CA VAL A 3 8.22 -9.97 18.74
C VAL A 3 6.97 -9.10 18.96
N HIS A 4 6.00 -9.62 19.72
CA HIS A 4 4.80 -8.86 20.06
C HIS A 4 5.06 -7.69 21.03
N ASP A 5 6.03 -7.85 21.95
CA ASP A 5 6.45 -6.78 22.85
C ASP A 5 7.17 -5.68 22.06
N ASP A 6 8.05 -6.08 21.14
CA ASP A 6 8.79 -5.16 20.26
C ASP A 6 7.83 -4.37 19.37
N LEU A 7 6.84 -5.03 18.74
CA LEU A 7 5.81 -4.35 17.95
C LEU A 7 4.97 -3.37 18.77
N THR A 8 4.66 -3.73 20.02
CA THR A 8 3.93 -2.85 20.94
C THR A 8 4.78 -1.65 21.37
N SER A 9 6.08 -1.85 21.57
CA SER A 9 7.04 -0.77 21.83
C SER A 9 7.14 0.19 20.65
N VAL A 10 7.28 -0.34 19.43
CA VAL A 10 7.33 0.46 18.19
C VAL A 10 6.04 1.25 18.00
N GLN A 11 4.87 0.65 18.19
CA GLN A 11 3.59 1.35 18.07
C GLN A 11 3.47 2.52 19.05
N ARG A 12 3.89 2.34 20.31
CA ARG A 12 3.93 3.45 21.29
C ARG A 12 4.90 4.55 20.86
N ALA A 13 6.08 4.20 20.37
CA ALA A 13 7.05 5.18 19.89
C ALA A 13 6.51 6.00 18.70
N VAL A 14 5.78 5.38 17.77
CA VAL A 14 5.12 6.08 16.66
C VAL A 14 4.01 7.01 17.16
N ASP A 15 3.23 6.58 18.14
CA ASP A 15 2.18 7.41 18.74
C ASP A 15 2.78 8.63 19.48
N ASP A 16 3.92 8.43 20.13
CA ASP A 16 4.69 9.51 20.77
C ASP A 16 5.28 10.49 19.76
N LEU A 17 5.77 9.97 18.62
CA LEU A 17 6.23 10.77 17.50
C LEU A 17 5.10 11.63 16.94
N LEU A 18 3.93 11.06 16.66
CA LEU A 18 2.77 11.79 16.16
C LEU A 18 2.34 12.91 17.12
N ARG A 19 2.29 12.63 18.43
CA ARG A 19 2.01 13.65 19.45
C ARG A 19 3.07 14.77 19.43
N SER A 20 4.34 14.42 19.23
CA SER A 20 5.43 15.39 19.19
C SER A 20 5.39 16.26 17.94
N VAL A 21 5.09 15.67 16.77
CA VAL A 21 4.88 16.40 15.51
C VAL A 21 3.68 17.34 15.61
N GLY A 22 2.57 16.92 16.24
CA GLY A 22 1.43 17.80 16.47
C GLY A 22 1.75 19.02 17.34
N ARG A 23 2.61 18.86 18.36
CA ARG A 23 3.11 20.00 19.14
C ARG A 23 4.01 20.92 18.32
N LEU A 24 4.88 20.35 17.46
CA LEU A 24 5.71 21.13 16.54
C LEU A 24 4.87 21.88 15.52
N GLU A 25 3.80 21.28 15.00
CA GLU A 25 2.84 21.95 14.09
C GLU A 25 2.18 23.16 14.75
N GLN A 26 1.84 23.06 16.04
CA GLN A 26 1.30 24.19 16.80
C GLN A 26 2.33 25.32 17.02
N GLN A 27 3.62 24.98 17.17
CA GLN A 27 4.68 25.95 17.45
C GLN A 27 5.26 26.60 16.19
N LEU A 28 5.41 25.83 15.11
CA LEU A 28 6.05 26.23 13.87
C LEU A 28 5.03 26.61 12.78
N GLY A 29 3.75 26.31 13.00
CA GLY A 29 2.69 26.46 12.01
C GLY A 29 2.65 25.31 10.99
N GLY A 30 1.69 25.40 10.05
CA GLY A 30 1.41 24.38 9.04
C GLY A 30 2.32 24.42 7.80
N GLY A 31 3.62 24.66 7.97
CA GLY A 31 4.58 24.70 6.86
C GLY A 31 4.68 23.38 6.10
N LEU A 32 5.20 23.41 4.87
CA LEU A 32 5.34 22.23 4.00
C LEU A 32 6.09 21.08 4.70
N GLU A 33 7.20 21.40 5.38
CA GLU A 33 8.03 20.41 6.06
C GLU A 33 7.28 19.72 7.21
N VAL A 34 6.51 20.48 7.99
CA VAL A 34 5.68 19.93 9.08
C VAL A 34 4.61 18.99 8.51
N ARG A 35 3.94 19.40 7.44
CA ARG A 35 2.93 18.57 6.77
C ARG A 35 3.55 17.28 6.22
N ARG A 36 4.75 17.36 5.64
CA ARG A 36 5.48 16.20 5.13
C ARG A 36 5.82 15.22 6.25
N VAL A 37 6.42 15.70 7.33
CA VAL A 37 6.76 14.88 8.50
C VAL A 37 5.51 14.23 9.10
N ARG A 38 4.37 14.95 9.13
CA ARG A 38 3.10 14.40 9.61
C ARG A 38 2.60 13.26 8.72
N THR A 39 2.59 13.47 7.41
CA THR A 39 2.22 12.42 6.43
C THR A 39 3.12 11.20 6.55
N ASP A 40 4.44 11.38 6.68
CA ASP A 40 5.39 10.27 6.82
C ASP A 40 5.17 9.50 8.13
N ALA A 41 4.85 10.19 9.23
CA ALA A 41 4.52 9.56 10.51
C ALA A 41 3.19 8.78 10.46
N ASP A 42 2.19 9.31 9.75
CA ASP A 42 0.91 8.62 9.52
C ASP A 42 1.12 7.34 8.69
N HIS A 43 1.90 7.42 7.60
CA HIS A 43 2.28 6.25 6.80
C HIS A 43 3.08 5.22 7.61
N LEU A 44 3.98 5.67 8.49
CA LEU A 44 4.74 4.77 9.36
C LEU A 44 3.82 4.04 10.33
N ARG A 45 2.82 4.72 10.90
CA ARG A 45 1.80 4.10 11.77
C ARG A 45 1.03 3.01 11.03
N GLU A 46 0.61 3.28 9.80
CA GLU A 46 -0.06 2.30 8.94
C GLU A 46 0.85 1.10 8.63
N SER A 47 2.11 1.36 8.27
CA SER A 47 3.09 0.31 7.98
C SER A 47 3.34 -0.60 9.19
N VAL A 48 3.40 -0.05 10.41
CA VAL A 48 3.53 -0.83 11.64
C VAL A 48 2.27 -1.66 11.91
N ALA A 49 1.07 -1.12 11.63
CA ALA A 49 -0.17 -1.88 11.75
C ALA A 49 -0.21 -3.07 10.78
N LEU A 50 0.22 -2.87 9.53
CA LEU A 50 0.37 -3.94 8.54
C LEU A 50 1.40 -4.99 8.97
N LEU A 51 2.54 -4.56 9.51
CA LEU A 51 3.57 -5.47 10.02
C LEU A 51 3.04 -6.32 11.19
N ARG A 52 2.27 -5.73 12.10
CA ARG A 52 1.60 -6.47 13.18
C ARG A 52 0.64 -7.52 12.61
N ALA A 53 -0.23 -7.13 11.67
CA ALA A 53 -1.16 -8.07 11.04
C ALA A 53 -0.43 -9.22 10.34
N ALA A 54 0.70 -8.95 9.68
CA ALA A 54 1.52 -9.99 9.07
C ALA A 54 2.16 -10.94 10.12
N SER A 55 2.51 -10.42 11.30
CA SER A 55 3.11 -11.21 12.38
C SER A 55 2.13 -12.16 13.07
N GLU A 56 0.83 -11.85 13.06
CA GLU A 56 -0.22 -12.70 13.62
C GLU A 56 -0.48 -13.94 12.74
N GLY A 57 0.19 -14.02 11.58
CA GLY A 57 0.02 -15.07 10.58
C GLY A 57 -1.31 -14.90 9.83
N PRO A 58 -1.49 -15.57 8.69
CA PRO A 58 -2.83 -15.69 8.13
C PRO A 58 -3.69 -16.32 9.22
N ALA A 59 -4.74 -15.60 9.66
CA ALA A 59 -5.87 -16.25 10.29
C ALA A 59 -6.18 -17.48 9.44
N THR A 60 -6.52 -18.60 10.07
CA THR A 60 -6.93 -19.84 9.39
C THR A 60 -8.28 -19.62 8.71
N ALA A 61 -8.37 -18.61 7.85
CA ALA A 61 -9.42 -18.46 6.88
C ALA A 61 -9.36 -19.72 6.01
N PRO A 62 -10.51 -20.36 5.77
CA PRO A 62 -10.56 -21.46 4.81
C PRO A 62 -9.90 -20.99 3.53
N ARG A 63 -8.95 -21.77 2.99
CA ARG A 63 -8.37 -21.47 1.68
C ARG A 63 -9.54 -21.23 0.71
N PRO A 64 -9.61 -20.08 0.03
CA PRO A 64 -10.65 -19.87 -0.95
C PRO A 64 -10.62 -21.02 -1.95
N SER A 65 -11.81 -21.49 -2.37
CA SER A 65 -11.92 -22.56 -3.35
C SER A 65 -11.12 -22.15 -4.59
N LEU A 66 -10.04 -22.87 -4.87
CA LEU A 66 -9.22 -22.63 -6.05
C LEU A 66 -10.07 -22.98 -7.27
N VAL A 67 -10.29 -22.00 -8.14
CA VAL A 67 -10.90 -22.24 -9.45
C VAL A 67 -9.77 -22.68 -10.38
N THR A 68 -9.84 -23.91 -10.87
CA THR A 68 -8.90 -24.40 -11.88
C THR A 68 -9.15 -23.65 -13.19
N ILE A 69 -8.20 -22.80 -13.57
CA ILE A 69 -8.16 -22.21 -14.91
C ILE A 69 -7.68 -23.29 -15.86
N SER A 70 -8.39 -23.48 -16.97
CA SER A 70 -8.00 -24.46 -17.98
C SER A 70 -6.76 -23.96 -18.74
N ASP A 71 -5.78 -24.83 -18.94
CA ASP A 71 -4.64 -24.59 -19.83
C ASP A 71 -5.00 -24.74 -21.32
N ALA A 72 -6.28 -25.01 -21.63
CA ALA A 72 -6.75 -25.06 -23.00
C ALA A 72 -6.52 -23.69 -23.67
N PRO A 73 -5.92 -23.66 -24.88
CA PRO A 73 -5.80 -22.42 -25.63
C PRO A 73 -7.17 -21.75 -25.77
N TYR A 74 -7.21 -20.42 -25.55
CA TYR A 74 -8.43 -19.66 -25.80
C TYR A 74 -8.84 -19.80 -27.26
N ASP A 75 -10.15 -19.81 -27.51
CA ASP A 75 -10.67 -19.75 -28.86
C ASP A 75 -10.25 -18.42 -29.50
N ILE A 76 -9.50 -18.50 -30.59
CA ILE A 76 -9.01 -17.35 -31.34
C ILE A 76 -10.15 -16.53 -31.97
N SER A 77 -11.33 -17.14 -32.15
CA SER A 77 -12.52 -16.45 -32.65
C SER A 77 -12.98 -15.32 -31.71
N LEU A 78 -12.66 -15.43 -30.40
CA LEU A 78 -12.95 -14.40 -29.40
C LEU A 78 -12.24 -13.06 -29.67
N TRP A 79 -11.22 -13.06 -30.51
CA TRP A 79 -10.34 -11.91 -30.78
C TRP A 79 -10.39 -11.46 -32.25
N THR A 80 -11.27 -12.04 -33.06
CA THR A 80 -11.30 -11.82 -34.53
C THR A 80 -11.77 -10.43 -34.91
N ASP A 81 -12.61 -9.79 -34.10
CA ASP A 81 -13.11 -8.43 -34.29
C ASP A 81 -12.53 -7.44 -33.27
N SER A 82 -11.48 -7.83 -32.53
CA SER A 82 -10.73 -6.89 -31.70
C SER A 82 -9.94 -5.96 -32.61
N ASP A 83 -10.26 -4.67 -32.58
CA ASP A 83 -9.43 -3.65 -33.20
C ASP A 83 -8.01 -3.74 -32.61
N ASP A 84 -7.03 -4.04 -33.46
CA ASP A 84 -5.62 -3.81 -33.12
C ASP A 84 -5.47 -2.30 -32.96
N GLU A 85 -5.55 -1.82 -31.72
CA GLU A 85 -5.17 -0.46 -31.34
C GLU A 85 -3.68 -0.32 -31.69
N GLY A 86 -3.43 -0.02 -32.97
CA GLY A 86 -2.11 -0.03 -33.56
C GLY A 86 -1.20 0.84 -32.71
N LEU A 87 -0.07 0.23 -32.31
CA LEU A 87 1.04 0.86 -31.59
C LEU A 87 1.09 2.35 -31.92
N GLY A 88 0.73 3.18 -30.94
CA GLY A 88 0.40 4.60 -31.12
C GLY A 88 1.25 5.25 -32.20
N ALA A 89 0.58 5.81 -33.22
CA ALA A 89 1.20 6.41 -34.39
C ALA A 89 2.51 7.12 -34.04
N ARG A 90 3.63 6.68 -34.65
CA ARG A 90 5.01 7.14 -34.37
C ARG A 90 5.22 8.66 -34.53
N ASP A 91 4.25 9.38 -35.12
CA ASP A 91 4.40 10.78 -35.51
C ASP A 91 3.39 11.74 -34.85
N ARG A 92 2.71 11.35 -33.75
CA ARG A 92 1.96 12.34 -32.96
C ARG A 92 2.90 13.06 -32.00
N HIS A 93 3.63 14.05 -32.50
CA HIS A 93 4.20 15.07 -31.63
C HIS A 93 3.03 15.81 -30.97
N ALA A 94 2.88 15.68 -29.66
CA ALA A 94 1.90 16.47 -28.92
C ALA A 94 2.25 17.96 -29.09
N PRO A 95 1.25 18.84 -29.30
CA PRO A 95 1.46 20.29 -29.36
C PRO A 95 1.90 20.86 -28.01
#